data_AF-A0A2N6UJM5-F1
#
_entry.id   AF-A0A2N6UJM5-F1
#
_cell.length_a   1.000
_cell.length_b   1.000
_cell.length_c   1.000
_cell.angle_alpha   90.00
_cell.angle_beta   90.00
_cell.angle_gamma   90.00
#
_symmetry.space_group_name_H-M   'P 1'
#
loop_
_entity.id
_entity.type
_entity.pdbx_description
1 polymer ?
#
loop_
_entity_poly.entity_id
_entity_poly.type
_entity_poly.pdbx_seq_one_letter_code
_entity_poly.pdbx_strand_id
1 'polypeptide(L)' 'MPIKEIQEVKDANNKLICKIESETGILQNIYKKQEIKVRLEVGQSIQLARGGCITLVKRIDKTEYDIKSYKKSA' A
#
# COMPACT_ATOMS: atom_id res chain seq x y z
N MET A 1 5.77 -13.43 -20.73
CA MET A 1 5.20 -12.21 -20.10
C MET A 1 5.84 -12.09 -18.73
N PRO A 2 6.41 -10.94 -18.33
CA PRO A 2 6.96 -10.82 -16.98
C PRO A 2 5.83 -11.05 -15.97
N ILE A 3 6.11 -11.89 -14.99
CA ILE A 3 5.20 -12.18 -13.88
C ILE A 3 5.15 -10.89 -13.06
N LYS A 4 3.99 -10.23 -13.05
CA LYS A 4 3.78 -9.06 -12.18
C LYS A 4 3.82 -9.54 -10.73
N GLU A 5 4.88 -9.19 -10.01
CA GLU A 5 4.93 -9.42 -8.58
C GLU A 5 3.94 -8.47 -7.89
N ILE A 6 2.98 -9.04 -7.18
CA ILE A 6 1.93 -8.30 -6.46
C ILE A 6 2.15 -8.51 -4.97
N GLN A 7 2.51 -7.43 -4.27
CA GLN A 7 2.62 -7.42 -2.82
C GLN A 7 1.30 -6.97 -2.19
N GLU A 8 0.75 -7.77 -1.29
CA GLU A 8 -0.44 -7.39 -0.52
C GLU A 8 -0.05 -6.61 0.74
N VAL A 9 -0.68 -5.46 0.95
CA VAL A 9 -0.48 -4.63 2.14
C VAL A 9 -1.68 -4.73 3.05
N LYS A 10 -1.45 -5.11 4.30
CA LYS A 10 -2.50 -5.24 5.33
C LYS A 10 -2.30 -4.21 6.44
N ASP A 11 -3.42 -3.78 7.02
CA ASP A 11 -3.41 -2.91 8.21
C ASP A 11 -3.05 -3.69 9.48
N ALA A 12 -2.97 -2.97 10.61
CA ALA A 12 -2.70 -3.53 11.93
C ALA A 12 -3.80 -4.50 12.45
N ASN A 13 -4.94 -4.59 11.75
CA ASN A 13 -6.00 -5.57 12.00
C ASN A 13 -5.96 -6.73 11.00
N ASN A 14 -4.86 -6.88 10.24
CA ASN A 14 -4.67 -7.90 9.21
C ASN A 14 -5.70 -7.83 8.07
N LYS A 15 -6.31 -6.66 7.82
CA LYS A 15 -7.24 -6.45 6.70
C LYS A 15 -6.49 -5.89 5.51
N LEU A 16 -6.76 -6.42 4.31
CA LEU A 16 -6.19 -5.92 3.06
C LEU A 16 -6.55 -4.45 2.85
N ILE A 17 -5.53 -3.62 2.68
CA ILE A 17 -5.64 -2.17 2.41
C ILE A 17 -5.42 -1.89 0.94
N CYS A 18 -4.34 -2.43 0.37
CA CYS A 18 -4.00 -2.22 -1.04
C CYS A 18 -3.09 -3.35 -1.54
N LYS A 19 -2.93 -3.38 -2.86
CA LYS A 19 -1.97 -4.23 -3.57
C LYS A 19 -0.96 -3.33 -4.26
N ILE A 20 0.30 -3.72 -4.25
CA ILE A 20 1.39 -3.01 -4.91
C ILE A 20 1.90 -3.88 -6.05
N GLU A 21 1.95 -3.33 -7.26
CA GLU A 21 2.75 -3.90 -8.34
C GLU A 21 4.20 -3.45 -8.15
N SER A 22 5.08 -4.36 -7.67
CA SER A 22 6.40 -4.03 -7.11
C SER A 22 7.23 -3.15 -8.04
N GLU A 23 7.37 -3.55 -9.31
CA GLU A 23 8.23 -2.88 -10.30
C GLU A 23 7.69 -1.52 -10.76
N THR A 24 6.37 -1.39 -10.92
CA THR A 24 5.76 -0.15 -11.44
C THR A 24 5.54 0.87 -10.33
N GLY A 25 5.36 0.40 -9.09
CA GLY A 25 4.94 1.19 -7.94
C GLY A 25 3.48 1.60 -7.97
N ILE A 26 2.66 0.89 -8.74
CA ILE A 26 1.21 1.11 -8.73
C ILE A 26 0.65 0.49 -7.46
N LEU A 27 0.17 1.34 -6.56
CA LEU A 27 -0.73 0.98 -5.48
C LEU A 27 -2.17 0.97 -6.00
N GLN A 28 -2.88 -0.12 -5.76
CA GLN A 28 -4.30 -0.25 -6.04
C GLN A 28 -5.05 -0.60 -4.77
N ASN A 29 -6.04 0.23 -4.43
CA ASN A 29 -6.99 -0.03 -3.36
C ASN A 29 -8.40 -0.12 -3.97
N ILE A 30 -9.10 -1.22 -3.68
CA ILE A 30 -10.49 -1.39 -4.07
C ILE A 30 -11.32 -1.48 -2.79
N TYR A 31 -12.16 -0.47 -2.56
CA TYR A 31 -13.01 -0.39 -1.39
C TYR A 31 -14.40 0.10 -1.75
N LYS A 32 -15.45 -0.62 -1.30
CA LYS A 32 -16.86 -0.26 -1.54
C LYS A 32 -17.18 0.13 -3.00
N LYS A 33 -16.71 -0.65 -3.97
CA LYS A 33 -16.86 -0.42 -5.43
C LYS A 33 -16.11 0.82 -5.96
N GLN A 34 -15.30 1.48 -5.15
CA GLN A 34 -14.38 2.52 -5.59
C GLN A 34 -12.99 1.91 -5.79
N GLU A 35 -12.35 2.25 -6.89
CA GLU A 35 -10.97 1.90 -7.18
C GLU A 35 -10.11 3.16 -7.12
N ILE A 36 -9.06 3.11 -6.31
CA ILE A 36 -8.03 4.14 -6.23
C ILE A 36 -6.74 3.52 -6.74
N LYS A 37 -6.12 4.17 -7.73
CA LYS A 37 -4.80 3.83 -8.27
C LYS A 37 -3.88 5.01 -8.10
N VAL A 38 -2.74 4.79 -7.46
CA VAL A 38 -1.70 5.79 -7.25
C VAL A 38 -0.36 5.17 -7.61
N ARG A 39 0.47 5.89 -8.35
CA ARG A 39 1.86 5.49 -8.57
C ARG A 39 2.74 6.15 -7.52
N LEU A 40 3.52 5.35 -6.80
CA LEU A 40 4.53 5.80 -5.86
C LEU A 40 5.90 5.77 -6.55
N GLU A 41 6.55 6.92 -6.67
CA GLU A 41 7.95 6.98 -7.11
C GLU A 41 8.91 6.60 -5.98
N VAL A 42 10.16 6.25 -6.32
CA VAL A 42 11.18 5.93 -5.31
C VAL A 42 11.42 7.16 -4.44
N GLY A 43 11.44 6.97 -3.12
CA GLY A 43 11.54 8.03 -2.13
C GLY A 43 10.20 8.62 -1.68
N GLN A 44 9.11 8.40 -2.42
CA GLN A 44 7.78 8.87 -2.04
C GLN A 44 7.14 7.95 -0.99
N SER A 45 6.22 8.54 -0.23
CA SER A 45 5.41 7.85 0.77
C SER A 45 3.94 8.22 0.63
N ILE A 46 3.06 7.27 0.94
CA ILE A 46 1.63 7.49 1.06
C ILE A 46 1.14 6.98 2.41
N GLN A 47 0.19 7.72 2.98
CA GLN A 47 -0.53 7.32 4.18
C GLN A 47 -1.93 6.83 3.80
N LEU A 48 -2.28 5.64 4.25
CA LEU A 48 -3.59 5.03 4.04
C LEU A 48 -4.28 4.89 5.40
N ALA A 49 -5.39 5.60 5.59
CA ALA A 49 -6.18 5.52 6.81
C ALA A 49 -7.46 4.72 6.55
N ARG A 50 -7.71 3.68 7.36
CA ARG A 50 -8.91 2.84 7.25
C ARG A 50 -9.28 2.24 8.60
N GLY A 51 -10.53 2.35 9.00
CA GLY A 51 -11.09 1.62 10.15
C GLY A 51 -10.33 1.84 11.46
N GLY A 52 -9.86 3.06 11.71
CA GLY A 52 -9.05 3.38 12.90
C GLY A 52 -7.60 2.91 12.84
N CYS A 53 -7.12 2.40 11.69
CA CYS A 53 -5.71 2.10 11.45
C CYS A 53 -5.10 3.10 10.49
N ILE A 54 -3.80 3.32 10.64
CA ILE A 54 -2.96 4.06 9.70
C ILE A 54 -1.87 3.11 9.20
N THR A 55 -1.72 3.05 7.88
CA THR A 55 -0.64 2.33 7.20
C THR A 55 0.17 3.32 6.39
N LEU A 56 1.46 3.43 6.69
CA LEU A 56 2.45 4.19 5.95
C LEU A 56 3.17 3.24 4.99
N VAL A 57 3.16 3.58 3.72
CA VAL A 57 3.90 2.86 2.67
C VAL A 57 4.91 3.83 2.08
N LYS A 58 6.20 3.49 2.16
CA LYS A 58 7.29 4.25 1.53
C LYS A 58 8.00 3.36 0.53
N ARG A 59 8.12 3.81 -0.72
CA ARG A 59 8.92 3.09 -1.72
C ARG A 59 10.39 3.46 -1.51
N ILE A 60 11.20 2.49 -1.11
CA ILE A 60 12.62 2.71 -0.80
C ILE A 60 13.53 2.30 -1.96
N ASP A 61 13.08 1.39 -2.82
CA ASP A 61 13.77 1.01 -4.06
C ASP A 61 12.77 0.65 -5.17
N LYS A 62 13.26 0.24 -6.34
CA LYS A 62 12.49 -0.18 -7.51
C LYS A 62 11.49 -1.28 -7.17
N THR A 63 11.80 -2.20 -6.26
CA THR A 63 10.89 -3.29 -5.85
C THR A 63 10.68 -3.39 -4.35
N GLU A 64 11.24 -2.46 -3.57
CA GLU A 64 11.25 -2.56 -2.11
C GLU A 64 10.45 -1.43 -1.44
N TYR A 65 9.69 -1.80 -0.41
CA TYR A 65 8.76 -0.91 0.30
C TYR A 65 8.91 -1.08 1.82
N ASP A 66 9.13 0.04 2.53
CA ASP A 66 9.00 0.11 3.98
C ASP A 66 7.52 0.32 4.33
N ILE A 67 6.93 -0.65 5.04
CA ILE A 67 5.51 -0.66 5.38
C ILE A 67 5.36 -0.70 6.89
N LYS A 68 4.70 0.32 7.45
CA LYS A 68 4.42 0.43 8.88
C LYS A 68 2.93 0.63 9.12
N SER A 69 2.34 -0.25 9.92
CA SER A 69 0.92 -0.21 10.24
C SER A 69 0.74 -0.07 11.75
N TYR A 70 -0.14 0.84 12.18
CA TYR A 70 -0.46 1.05 13.59
C TYR A 70 -1.95 1.38 13.78
N LYS A 71 -2.46 1.11 14.98
CA LYS A 71 -3.79 1.54 15.39
C LYS A 71 -3.72 3.01 15.78
N LYS A 72 -4.66 3.81 15.27
CA LYS A 72 -4.83 5.20 15.68
C LYS A 72 -5.42 5.16 17.08
N SER A 73 -4.61 5.45 18.10
CA SER A 73 -5.13 5.70 19.44
C SER A 73 -6.04 6.92 19.40
N ALA A 74 -7.17 6.84 20.12
CA ALA A 74 -8.14 7.91 20.25
C ALA A 74 -7.54 9.11 20.99
#